data_AF-A0AAP8KV75-F1
#
_entry.id   AF-A0AAP8KV75-F1
#
_cell.length_a   1.000
_cell.length_b   1.000
_cell.length_c   1.000
_cell.angle_alpha   90.00
_cell.angle_beta   90.00
_cell.angle_gamma   90.00
#
_symmetry.space_group_name_H-M   'P 1'
#
loop_
_entity.id
_entity.type
_entity.pdbx_description
1 polymer ?
#
loop_
_entity_poly.entity_id
_entity_poly.type
_entity_poly.pdbx_seq_one_letter_code
_entity_poly.pdbx_strand_id
1 'polypeptide(L)'
;MKSENISKHFHTLHVQRNQLLPELHSLSQEQLWHRKEDGKWSIGEHFYHLYLIARMLKVAIKFSFTLIPYAKLRKNAPFATDMHDIYAEYKEKHGKGMKAPWILIPSKKVYYSMNVNELEELLSRETDEIKKLVQNIEEDIAGHIVFLDPIAHYPNLIQSIQLLAIHEKHHFSIMKNNYKMLDSLLKI
;
A
#
# COMPACT_ATOMS: atom_id res chain seq x y z
N MET A 1 10.40 1.84 17.28
CA MET A 1 9.41 0.74 17.22
C MET A 1 10.06 -0.49 17.83
N LYS A 2 9.30 -1.42 18.41
CA LYS A 2 9.87 -2.63 19.04
C LYS A 2 10.29 -3.72 18.05
N SER A 3 9.67 -3.78 16.87
CA SER A 3 10.17 -4.58 15.75
C SER A 3 11.02 -3.75 14.79
N GLU A 4 12.21 -4.25 14.49
CA GLU A 4 13.15 -3.66 13.54
C GLU A 4 12.64 -3.82 12.10
N ASN A 5 12.12 -5.00 11.75
CA ASN A 5 11.57 -5.25 10.41
C ASN A 5 10.35 -4.36 10.12
N ILE A 6 9.42 -4.22 11.08
CA ILE A 6 8.30 -3.28 10.92
C ILE A 6 8.82 -1.85 10.74
N SER A 7 9.81 -1.43 11.53
CA SER A 7 10.42 -0.09 11.41
C SER A 7 11.03 0.14 10.01
N LYS A 8 11.76 -0.85 9.50
CA LYS A 8 12.35 -0.86 8.15
C LYS A 8 11.27 -0.70 7.07
N HIS A 9 10.13 -1.40 7.17
CA HIS A 9 9.07 -1.28 6.17
C HIS A 9 8.34 0.06 6.22
N PHE A 10 8.11 0.65 7.40
CA PHE A 10 7.61 2.03 7.50
C PHE A 10 8.59 3.06 6.95
N HIS A 11 9.89 2.87 7.19
CA HIS A 11 10.91 3.71 6.57
C HIS A 11 10.87 3.59 5.04
N THR A 12 10.68 2.37 4.52
CA THR A 12 10.53 2.13 3.09
C THR A 12 9.34 2.90 2.50
N LEU A 13 8.15 2.84 3.14
CA LEU A 13 6.98 3.62 2.74
C LEU A 13 7.30 5.12 2.69
N HIS A 14 7.94 5.66 3.72
CA HIS A 14 8.30 7.07 3.79
C HIS A 14 9.26 7.48 2.66
N VAL A 15 10.30 6.70 2.40
CA VAL A 15 11.27 6.98 1.33
C VAL A 15 10.61 6.95 -0.04
N GLN A 16 9.76 5.96 -0.32
CA GLN A 16 9.03 5.87 -1.59
C GLN A 16 8.16 7.11 -1.84
N ARG A 17 7.46 7.59 -0.81
CA ARG A 17 6.60 8.79 -0.89
C ARG A 17 7.40 10.04 -1.18
N ASN A 18 8.48 10.28 -0.44
CA ASN A 18 9.33 11.46 -0.63
C ASN A 18 9.95 11.51 -2.03
N GLN A 19 10.15 10.36 -2.68
CA GLN A 19 10.67 10.30 -4.05
C GLN A 19 9.63 10.64 -5.12
N LEU A 20 8.35 10.30 -4.91
CA LEU A 20 7.30 10.46 -5.92
C LEU A 20 6.47 11.74 -5.73
N LEU A 21 6.17 12.12 -4.49
CA LEU A 21 5.25 13.21 -4.18
C LEU A 21 5.62 14.55 -4.83
N PRO A 22 6.91 14.97 -4.92
CA PRO A 22 7.25 16.22 -5.59
C PRO A 22 6.80 16.27 -7.06
N GLU A 23 6.89 15.15 -7.79
CA GLU A 23 6.41 15.06 -9.18
C GLU A 23 4.87 15.19 -9.21
N LEU A 24 4.17 14.52 -8.29
CA LEU A 24 2.70 14.55 -8.25
C LEU A 24 2.14 15.92 -7.86
N HIS A 25 2.77 16.64 -6.92
CA HIS A 25 2.34 17.98 -6.49
C HIS A 25 2.37 19.03 -7.61
N SER A 26 3.09 18.76 -8.70
CA SER A 26 3.09 19.63 -9.89
C SER A 26 1.85 19.47 -10.78
N LEU A 27 1.02 18.44 -10.54
CA LEU A 27 -0.13 18.14 -11.38
C LEU A 27 -1.31 19.08 -11.11
N SER A 28 -1.92 19.57 -12.18
CA SER A 28 -3.24 20.18 -12.12
C SER A 28 -4.31 19.13 -11.77
N GLN A 29 -5.49 19.59 -11.33
CA GLN A 29 -6.64 18.71 -11.10
C GLN A 29 -6.99 17.88 -12.34
N GLU A 30 -6.94 18.49 -13.52
CA GLU A 30 -7.22 17.78 -14.77
C GLU A 30 -6.21 16.68 -15.04
N GLN A 31 -4.92 16.95 -14.88
CA GLN A 31 -3.88 15.95 -15.10
C GLN A 31 -3.94 14.81 -14.06
N LEU A 32 -4.26 15.14 -12.80
CA LEU A 32 -4.38 14.15 -11.71
C LEU A 32 -5.50 13.13 -12.00
N TRP A 33 -6.66 13.61 -12.47
CA TRP A 33 -7.84 12.78 -12.68
C TRP A 33 -8.03 12.30 -14.12
N HIS A 34 -7.16 12.72 -15.04
CA HIS A 34 -7.20 12.27 -16.43
C HIS A 34 -6.96 10.76 -16.55
N ARG A 35 -7.82 10.11 -17.33
CA ARG A 35 -7.70 8.71 -17.71
C ARG A 35 -7.24 8.63 -19.15
N LYS A 36 -6.07 8.04 -19.34
CA LYS A 36 -5.48 7.87 -20.68
C LYS A 36 -6.31 6.94 -21.57
N GLU A 37 -6.82 5.84 -21.00
CA GLU A 37 -7.51 4.78 -21.72
C GLU A 37 -8.75 4.36 -20.94
N ASP A 38 -9.80 3.99 -21.66
CA ASP A 38 -11.01 3.44 -21.06
C ASP A 38 -10.69 2.16 -20.25
N GLY A 39 -11.19 2.13 -19.03
CA GLY A 39 -10.96 1.02 -18.10
C GLY A 39 -9.61 1.04 -17.37
N LYS A 40 -8.76 2.05 -17.58
CA LYS A 40 -7.58 2.32 -16.76
C LYS A 40 -7.88 3.39 -15.71
N TRP A 41 -7.17 3.33 -14.59
CA TRP A 41 -7.26 4.32 -13.53
C TRP A 41 -6.38 5.53 -13.82
N SER A 42 -6.85 6.71 -13.41
CA SER A 42 -6.03 7.93 -13.36
C SER A 42 -4.99 7.85 -12.23
N ILE A 43 -4.10 8.85 -12.18
CA ILE A 43 -3.14 8.99 -11.07
C ILE A 43 -3.88 9.18 -9.75
N GLY A 44 -4.89 10.04 -9.72
CA GLY A 44 -5.72 10.28 -8.53
C GLY A 44 -6.44 9.02 -8.04
N GLU A 45 -6.92 8.18 -8.96
CA GLU A 45 -7.54 6.89 -8.61
C GLU A 45 -6.53 5.89 -8.03
N HIS A 46 -5.34 5.78 -8.63
CA HIS A 46 -4.27 4.95 -8.07
C HIS A 46 -3.87 5.39 -6.66
N PHE A 47 -3.75 6.70 -6.43
CA PHE A 47 -3.43 7.24 -5.11
C PHE A 47 -4.56 6.96 -4.12
N TYR A 48 -5.82 7.22 -4.49
CA TYR A 48 -6.97 6.94 -3.63
C TYR A 48 -7.08 5.44 -3.27
N HIS A 49 -6.74 4.55 -4.20
CA HIS A 49 -6.69 3.12 -3.95
C HIS A 49 -5.67 2.74 -2.85
N LEU A 50 -4.50 3.38 -2.82
CA LEU A 50 -3.51 3.17 -1.76
C LEU A 50 -4.06 3.52 -0.38
N TYR A 51 -4.81 4.62 -0.28
CA TYR A 51 -5.53 4.98 0.94
C TYR A 51 -6.52 3.87 1.36
N LEU A 52 -7.31 3.33 0.43
CA LEU A 52 -8.28 2.27 0.74
C LEU A 52 -7.60 1.00 1.28
N ILE A 53 -6.46 0.62 0.71
CA ILE A 53 -5.66 -0.53 1.15
C ILE A 53 -5.09 -0.30 2.55
N ALA A 54 -4.51 0.88 2.81
CA ALA A 54 -4.02 1.23 4.15
C ALA A 54 -5.18 1.18 5.18
N ARG A 55 -6.34 1.76 4.85
CA ARG A 55 -7.52 1.71 5.73
C ARG A 55 -7.99 0.29 5.99
N MET A 56 -8.02 -0.57 4.97
CA MET A 56 -8.37 -1.98 5.12
C MET A 56 -7.38 -2.72 6.02
N LEU A 57 -6.08 -2.54 5.80
CA LEU A 57 -5.03 -3.16 6.61
C LEU A 57 -5.13 -2.70 8.07
N LYS A 58 -5.37 -1.41 8.33
CA LYS A 58 -5.60 -0.88 9.68
C LYS A 58 -6.71 -1.65 10.39
N VAL A 59 -7.84 -1.86 9.72
CA VAL A 59 -8.98 -2.60 10.26
C VAL A 59 -8.60 -4.05 10.51
N ALA A 60 -7.95 -4.71 9.54
CA ALA A 60 -7.49 -6.09 9.67
C ALA A 60 -6.52 -6.26 10.86
N ILE A 61 -5.59 -5.33 11.06
CA ILE A 61 -4.65 -5.32 12.20
C ILE A 61 -5.41 -5.28 13.52
N LYS A 62 -6.40 -4.39 13.67
CA LYS A 62 -7.21 -4.31 14.90
C LYS A 62 -7.89 -5.64 15.23
N PHE A 63 -8.44 -6.33 14.23
CA PHE A 63 -9.04 -7.65 14.44
C PHE A 63 -8.00 -8.74 14.74
N SER A 64 -6.84 -8.68 14.09
CA SER A 64 -5.75 -9.64 14.28
C SER A 64 -5.18 -9.64 15.71
N PHE A 65 -5.39 -8.58 16.50
CA PHE A 65 -4.92 -8.51 17.88
C PHE A 65 -5.56 -9.55 18.81
N THR A 66 -6.71 -10.09 18.42
CA THR A 66 -7.30 -11.27 19.08
C THR A 66 -6.37 -12.49 19.06
N LEU A 67 -5.41 -12.55 18.13
CA LEU A 67 -4.40 -13.60 18.01
C LEU A 67 -3.17 -13.39 18.89
N ILE A 68 -3.01 -12.24 19.56
CA ILE A 68 -1.82 -11.94 20.38
C ILE A 68 -1.54 -13.01 21.45
N PRO A 69 -2.54 -13.54 22.20
CA PRO A 69 -2.28 -14.61 23.17
C PRO A 69 -1.67 -15.85 22.52
N TYR A 70 -2.18 -16.26 21.35
CA TYR A 70 -1.62 -17.38 20.59
C TYR A 70 -0.21 -17.08 20.08
N ALA A 71 0.02 -15.89 19.55
CA ALA A 71 1.34 -15.44 19.10
C ALA A 71 2.38 -15.48 20.25
N LYS A 72 1.99 -15.10 21.47
CA LYS A 72 2.85 -15.19 22.67
C LYS A 72 3.26 -16.62 23.01
N LEU A 73 2.39 -17.60 22.82
CA LEU A 73 2.74 -19.01 23.01
C LEU A 73 3.76 -19.51 21.98
N ARG A 74 3.79 -18.88 20.80
CA ARG A 74 4.67 -19.25 19.69
C ARG A 74 5.91 -18.39 19.53
N LYS A 75 6.14 -17.40 20.39
CA LYS A 75 7.23 -16.41 20.24
C LYS A 75 8.62 -16.98 19.97
N ASN A 76 8.94 -18.17 20.49
CA ASN A 76 10.24 -18.82 20.29
C ASN A 76 10.33 -19.65 19.00
N ALA A 77 9.21 -19.85 18.29
CA ALA A 77 9.19 -20.56 17.02
C ALA A 77 9.71 -19.66 15.89
N PRO A 78 10.41 -20.22 14.89
CA PRO A 78 10.87 -19.44 13.75
C PRO A 78 9.69 -18.88 12.95
N PHE A 79 9.91 -17.72 12.32
CA PHE A 79 8.97 -17.05 11.43
C PHE A 79 9.71 -16.35 10.29
N ALA A 80 9.04 -16.12 9.18
CA ALA A 80 9.58 -15.34 8.07
C ALA A 80 9.40 -13.85 8.34
N THR A 81 10.44 -13.05 8.08
CA THR A 81 10.41 -11.59 8.19
C THR A 81 10.20 -10.90 6.85
N ASP A 82 10.49 -11.60 5.75
CA ASP A 82 10.42 -11.08 4.40
C ASP A 82 9.41 -11.85 3.54
N MET A 83 8.92 -11.21 2.49
CA MET A 83 8.11 -11.80 1.43
C MET A 83 8.54 -11.28 0.05
N HIS A 84 8.23 -12.06 -0.99
CA HIS A 84 8.51 -11.69 -2.37
C HIS A 84 7.46 -10.70 -2.93
N ASP A 85 7.75 -10.12 -4.09
CA ASP A 85 6.81 -9.24 -4.80
C ASP A 85 5.71 -10.05 -5.50
N ILE A 86 4.57 -10.20 -4.83
CA ILE A 86 3.42 -10.96 -5.33
C ILE A 86 2.82 -10.38 -6.62
N TYR A 87 3.00 -9.07 -6.88
CA TYR A 87 2.46 -8.43 -8.08
C TYR A 87 3.34 -8.70 -9.29
N ALA A 88 4.66 -8.71 -9.08
CA ALA A 88 5.61 -9.14 -10.10
C ALA A 88 5.39 -10.62 -10.46
N GLU A 89 5.31 -11.51 -9.46
CA GLU A 89 5.04 -12.93 -9.68
C GLU A 89 3.71 -13.14 -10.42
N TYR A 90 2.63 -12.50 -9.96
CA TYR A 90 1.33 -12.63 -10.60
C TYR A 90 1.38 -12.20 -12.07
N LYS A 91 2.06 -11.09 -12.36
CA LYS A 91 2.21 -10.59 -13.73
C LYS A 91 3.02 -11.54 -14.60
N GLU A 92 4.09 -12.12 -14.09
CA GLU A 92 4.91 -13.12 -14.79
C GLU A 92 4.06 -14.36 -15.12
N LYS A 93 3.32 -14.88 -14.13
CA LYS A 93 2.51 -16.10 -14.28
C LYS A 93 1.29 -15.93 -15.18
N HIS A 94 0.64 -14.77 -15.16
CA HIS A 94 -0.65 -14.55 -15.83
C HIS A 94 -0.59 -13.60 -17.03
N GLY A 95 0.58 -13.00 -17.31
CA GLY A 95 0.77 -12.02 -18.39
C GLY A 95 0.01 -10.70 -18.21
N LYS A 96 -0.63 -10.48 -17.05
CA LYS A 96 -1.47 -9.31 -16.77
C LYS A 96 -1.42 -8.91 -15.30
N GLY A 97 -1.74 -7.64 -15.02
CA GLY A 97 -1.83 -7.14 -13.65
C GLY A 97 -2.97 -7.78 -12.86
N MET A 98 -2.77 -7.88 -11.55
CA MET A 98 -3.79 -8.34 -10.61
C MET A 98 -4.95 -7.34 -10.55
N LYS A 99 -6.19 -7.84 -10.59
CA LYS A 99 -7.37 -6.98 -10.45
C LYS A 99 -7.64 -6.71 -8.97
N ALA A 100 -7.89 -5.45 -8.62
CA ALA A 100 -8.30 -5.08 -7.28
C ALA A 100 -9.71 -5.65 -6.96
N PRO A 101 -9.94 -6.14 -5.73
CA PRO A 101 -11.28 -6.47 -5.25
C PRO A 101 -12.22 -5.25 -5.29
N TRP A 102 -13.51 -5.48 -5.51
CA TRP A 102 -14.50 -4.42 -5.75
C TRP A 102 -14.57 -3.34 -4.66
N ILE A 103 -14.36 -3.71 -3.39
CA ILE A 103 -14.37 -2.78 -2.25
C ILE A 103 -13.16 -1.82 -2.23
N LEU A 104 -12.11 -2.18 -2.96
CA LEU A 104 -10.88 -1.42 -3.09
C LEU A 104 -10.83 -0.61 -4.39
N ILE A 105 -11.85 -0.70 -5.25
CA ILE A 105 -11.93 0.11 -6.47
C ILE A 105 -12.36 1.54 -6.08
N PRO A 106 -11.64 2.59 -6.53
CA PRO A 106 -12.05 3.98 -6.30
C PRO A 106 -13.47 4.25 -6.82
N SER A 107 -14.29 4.88 -5.97
CA SER A 107 -15.67 5.24 -6.34
C SER A 107 -15.67 6.36 -7.38
N LYS A 108 -16.64 6.35 -8.31
CA LYS A 108 -16.83 7.46 -9.26
C LYS A 108 -17.02 8.82 -8.57
N LYS A 109 -17.46 8.83 -7.31
CA LYS A 109 -17.65 10.05 -6.51
C LYS A 109 -16.36 10.78 -6.17
N VAL A 110 -15.20 10.12 -6.24
CA VAL A 110 -13.91 10.75 -5.87
C VAL A 110 -13.27 11.52 -7.02
N TYR A 111 -13.86 11.47 -8.22
CA TYR A 111 -13.28 12.06 -9.41
C TYR A 111 -13.35 13.56 -9.31
N TYR A 112 -12.21 14.24 -9.53
CA TYR A 112 -12.08 15.69 -9.42
C TYR A 112 -12.46 16.25 -8.04
N SER A 113 -12.59 15.40 -7.01
CA SER A 113 -13.05 15.83 -5.69
C SER A 113 -11.91 16.17 -4.72
N MET A 114 -10.67 15.79 -5.05
CA MET A 114 -9.50 15.94 -4.19
C MET A 114 -8.26 16.30 -5.00
N ASN A 115 -7.38 17.13 -4.46
CA ASN A 115 -6.04 17.37 -4.97
C ASN A 115 -5.01 16.40 -4.36
N VAL A 116 -3.75 16.52 -4.78
CA VAL A 116 -2.66 15.65 -4.30
C VAL A 116 -2.42 15.79 -2.80
N ASN A 117 -2.49 16.99 -2.23
CA ASN A 117 -2.33 17.19 -0.79
C ASN A 117 -3.40 16.46 0.02
N GLU A 118 -4.66 16.51 -0.42
CA GLU A 118 -5.77 15.82 0.25
C GLU A 118 -5.63 14.30 0.18
N LEU A 119 -5.18 13.76 -0.96
CA LEU A 119 -4.90 12.32 -1.13
C LEU A 119 -3.71 11.86 -0.27
N GLU A 120 -2.65 12.67 -0.23
CA GLU A 120 -1.48 12.44 0.62
C GLU A 120 -1.85 12.45 2.10
N GLU A 121 -2.67 13.40 2.54
CA GLU A 121 -3.11 13.50 3.92
C GLU A 121 -3.94 12.27 4.32
N LEU A 122 -4.85 11.81 3.45
CA LEU A 122 -5.64 10.60 3.68
C LEU A 122 -4.74 9.35 3.85
N LEU A 123 -3.80 9.14 2.94
CA LEU A 123 -2.89 8.00 3.00
C LEU A 123 -1.96 8.07 4.22
N SER A 124 -1.41 9.25 4.51
CA SER A 124 -0.49 9.48 5.62
C SER A 124 -1.18 9.26 6.96
N ARG A 125 -2.40 9.78 7.13
CA ARG A 125 -3.19 9.57 8.36
C ARG A 125 -3.44 8.10 8.63
N GLU A 126 -3.86 7.33 7.63
CA GLU A 126 -4.06 5.88 7.76
C GLU A 126 -2.75 5.15 8.10
N THR A 127 -1.65 5.54 7.46
CA THR A 127 -0.32 4.95 7.71
C THR A 127 0.15 5.23 9.14
N ASP A 128 -0.04 6.45 9.65
CA ASP A 128 0.34 6.83 11.01
C ASP A 128 -0.51 6.10 12.06
N GLU A 129 -1.80 5.89 11.79
CA GLU A 129 -2.65 5.08 12.67
C GLU A 129 -2.20 3.62 12.71
N ILE A 130 -1.84 3.02 11.57
CA ILE A 130 -1.23 1.67 11.53
C ILE A 130 0.05 1.67 12.36
N LYS A 131 0.95 2.65 12.15
CA LYS A 131 2.22 2.75 12.89
C LYS A 131 1.98 2.82 14.40
N LYS A 132 1.01 3.63 14.84
CA LYS A 132 0.62 3.74 16.26
C LYS A 132 0.09 2.43 16.84
N LEU A 133 -0.67 1.66 16.06
CA LEU A 133 -1.21 0.36 16.49
C LEU A 133 -0.09 -0.67 16.72
N VAL A 134 0.95 -0.67 15.88
CA VAL A 134 1.97 -1.74 15.87
C VAL A 134 3.29 -1.36 16.54
N GLN A 135 3.51 -0.08 16.89
CA GLN A 135 4.80 0.42 17.41
C GLN A 135 5.33 -0.33 18.64
N ASN A 136 4.43 -0.88 19.47
CA ASN A 136 4.76 -1.54 20.73
C ASN A 136 4.70 -3.07 20.67
N ILE A 137 4.48 -3.65 19.49
CA ILE A 137 4.45 -5.10 19.31
C ILE A 137 5.89 -5.58 19.12
N GLU A 138 6.32 -6.53 19.94
CA GLU A 138 7.63 -7.18 19.80
C GLU A 138 7.71 -7.96 18.49
N GLU A 139 8.91 -8.04 17.92
CA GLU A 139 9.13 -8.71 16.62
C GLU A 139 8.71 -10.18 16.63
N ASP A 140 9.08 -10.89 17.69
CA ASP A 140 8.75 -12.31 17.89
C ASP A 140 7.23 -12.54 18.03
N ILE A 141 6.47 -11.56 18.51
CA ILE A 141 5.00 -11.61 18.53
C ILE A 141 4.42 -11.26 17.17
N ALA A 142 4.93 -10.21 16.51
CA ALA A 142 4.47 -9.77 15.20
C ALA A 142 4.61 -10.88 14.14
N GLY A 143 5.70 -11.66 14.22
CA GLY A 143 5.97 -12.80 13.34
C GLY A 143 4.93 -13.92 13.38
N HIS A 144 4.10 -13.98 14.43
CA HIS A 144 3.07 -15.01 14.64
C HIS A 144 1.63 -14.48 14.60
N ILE A 145 1.42 -13.21 14.29
CA ILE A 145 0.08 -12.66 14.00
C ILE A 145 -0.16 -12.81 12.50
N VAL A 146 -0.87 -13.88 12.10
CA VAL A 146 -1.08 -14.26 10.69
C VAL A 146 -2.41 -13.75 10.14
N PHE A 147 -2.38 -13.20 8.92
CA PHE A 147 -3.55 -12.71 8.20
C PHE A 147 -4.07 -13.79 7.24
N LEU A 148 -5.41 -13.88 7.14
CA LEU A 148 -6.08 -14.78 6.19
C LEU A 148 -6.11 -14.19 4.78
N ASP A 149 -4.93 -14.12 4.15
CA ASP A 149 -4.77 -13.68 2.77
C ASP A 149 -4.07 -14.78 1.95
N PRO A 150 -4.81 -15.69 1.30
CA PRO A 150 -4.21 -16.77 0.51
C PRO A 150 -3.49 -16.28 -0.74
N ILE A 151 -3.82 -15.08 -1.25
CA ILE A 151 -3.15 -14.51 -2.43
C ILE A 151 -1.73 -14.07 -2.06
N ALA A 152 -1.56 -13.56 -0.84
CA ALA A 152 -0.26 -13.18 -0.28
C ALA A 152 0.41 -14.31 0.54
N HIS A 153 -0.05 -15.56 0.40
CA HIS A 153 0.49 -16.72 1.12
C HIS A 153 0.44 -16.63 2.66
N TYR A 154 -0.65 -16.08 3.21
CA TYR A 154 -0.90 -15.96 4.65
C TYR A 154 0.21 -15.18 5.39
N PRO A 155 0.42 -13.90 5.04
CA PRO A 155 1.50 -13.11 5.62
C PRO A 155 1.28 -12.90 7.12
N ASN A 156 2.36 -12.87 7.89
CA ASN A 156 2.30 -12.38 9.27
C ASN A 156 2.22 -10.84 9.32
N LEU A 157 2.20 -10.24 10.51
CA LEU A 157 2.10 -8.79 10.67
C LEU A 157 3.28 -8.06 10.03
N ILE A 158 4.50 -8.58 10.17
CA ILE A 158 5.70 -7.98 9.58
C ILE A 158 5.57 -7.97 8.06
N GLN A 159 5.28 -9.14 7.47
CA GLN A 159 5.10 -9.30 6.04
C GLN A 159 3.90 -8.49 5.52
N SER A 160 2.84 -8.31 6.29
CA SER A 160 1.69 -7.48 5.91
C SER A 160 2.06 -5.99 5.78
N ILE A 161 2.95 -5.48 6.63
CA ILE A 161 3.49 -4.11 6.49
C ILE A 161 4.46 -4.03 5.30
N GLN A 162 5.25 -5.07 5.06
CA GLN A 162 6.07 -5.17 3.84
C GLN A 162 5.22 -5.18 2.58
N LEU A 163 4.12 -5.94 2.57
CA LEU A 163 3.18 -6.03 1.46
C LEU A 163 2.59 -4.67 1.13
N LEU A 164 2.25 -3.86 2.15
CA LEU A 164 1.82 -2.48 1.95
C LEU A 164 2.88 -1.67 1.19
N ALA A 165 4.16 -1.82 1.55
CA ALA A 165 5.27 -1.13 0.88
C ALA A 165 5.54 -1.65 -0.55
N ILE A 166 5.36 -2.94 -0.79
CA ILE A 166 5.45 -3.55 -2.14
C ILE A 166 4.30 -3.04 -3.02
N HIS A 167 3.08 -3.02 -2.48
CA HIS A 167 1.88 -2.56 -3.17
C HIS A 167 1.97 -1.07 -3.54
N GLU A 168 2.47 -0.24 -2.62
CA GLU A 168 2.69 1.18 -2.87
C GLU A 168 3.71 1.39 -3.99
N LYS A 169 4.85 0.69 -3.95
CA LYS A 169 5.86 0.71 -5.01
C LYS A 169 5.27 0.32 -6.37
N HIS A 170 4.43 -0.71 -6.41
CA HIS A 170 3.76 -1.16 -7.63
C HIS A 170 2.92 -0.03 -8.24
N HIS A 171 2.08 0.62 -7.45
CA HIS A 171 1.25 1.73 -7.93
C HIS A 171 2.04 2.99 -8.25
N PHE A 172 3.11 3.27 -7.51
CA PHE A 172 4.01 4.40 -7.77
C PHE A 172 4.69 4.28 -9.13
N SER A 173 5.10 3.06 -9.51
CA SER A 173 5.62 2.78 -10.85
C SER A 173 4.59 3.09 -11.95
N ILE A 174 3.32 2.70 -11.74
CA ILE A 174 2.24 2.99 -12.70
C ILE A 174 1.99 4.50 -12.79
N MET A 175 1.86 5.19 -11.66
CA MET A 175 1.64 6.64 -11.62
C MET A 175 2.78 7.41 -12.28
N LYS A 176 4.04 7.01 -12.06
CA LYS A 176 5.21 7.62 -12.71
C LYS A 176 5.19 7.43 -14.22
N ASN A 177 4.79 6.26 -14.71
CA ASN A 177 4.64 6.02 -16.14
C ASN A 177 3.52 6.89 -16.72
N ASN A 178 2.38 6.99 -16.05
CA ASN A 178 1.28 7.86 -16.46
C ASN A 178 1.71 9.34 -16.51
N TYR A 179 2.45 9.81 -15.50
CA TYR A 179 2.99 11.16 -15.43
C TYR A 179 3.90 11.48 -16.63
N LYS A 180 4.88 10.61 -16.91
CA LYS A 180 5.80 10.79 -18.05
C LYS A 180 5.07 10.88 -19.39
N MET A 181 3.99 10.12 -19.56
CA MET A 181 3.17 10.19 -20.76
C MET A 181 2.41 11.52 -20.85
N LEU A 182 1.85 12.02 -19.75
CA LEU A 182 1.18 13.33 -19.71
C LEU A 182 2.16 14.47 -20.04
N ASP A 183 3.35 14.46 -19.44
CA ASP A 183 4.40 15.46 -19.72
C ASP A 183 4.82 15.44 -21.20
N SER A 184 4.91 14.25 -21.82
CA SER A 184 5.22 14.14 -23.24
C SER A 184 4.13 14.68 -24.17
N LEU A 185 2.85 14.56 -23.78
CA LEU A 185 1.71 15.04 -24.56
C LEU A 185 1.55 16.57 -24.49
N LEU A 186 2.04 17.20 -23.41
CA LEU A 186 1.94 18.65 -23.20
C LEU A 186 3.13 19.44 -23.75
N LYS A 187 4.20 18.75 -24.14
CA LYS A 187 5.40 19.32 -24.79
C LYS A 187 5.33 19.34 -26.32
N ILE A 188 4.19 18.94 -26.90
CA ILE A 188 3.87 18.99 -28.34
C ILE A 188 2.86 20.12 -28.56
#